data_AF-A0A552V4F4-F1
#
_entry.id   AF-A0A552V4F4-F1
#
_cell.length_a   1.000
_cell.length_b   1.000
_cell.length_c   1.000
_cell.angle_alpha   90.00
_cell.angle_beta   90.00
_cell.angle_gamma   90.00
#
_symmetry.space_group_name_H-M   'P 1'
#
loop_
_entity.id
_entity.type
_entity.pdbx_description
1 polymer ?
#
loop_
_entity_poly.entity_id
_entity_poly.type
_entity_poly.pdbx_seq_one_letter_code
_entity_poly.pdbx_strand_id
1 'polypeptide(L)'
;MKPMQEGKIVKFHSPLEGENPEQVYVILELHEDVERPRAKIQALNTGLAFPPVNTVPLEDLEVVEVNTLDLIGHFVTINKSDYSQVKGKVVSVSEQKINLDLSRGVEGVETNVYLTVLDKQGVEHIGTLFVN
;
A
#
# COMPACT_ATOMS: atom_id res chain seq x y z
N MET A 1 5.16 15.87 10.74
CA MET A 1 5.31 14.60 10.01
C MET A 1 3.97 13.90 9.98
N LYS A 2 3.64 13.21 8.87
CA LYS A 2 2.47 12.30 8.81
C LYS A 2 2.71 11.15 9.82
N PRO A 3 1.67 10.61 10.47
CA PRO A 3 1.85 9.51 11.42
C PRO A 3 2.43 8.28 10.70
N MET A 4 3.48 7.70 11.29
CA MET A 4 4.07 6.44 10.84
C MET A 4 3.35 5.29 11.53
N GLN A 5 3.02 4.25 10.78
CA GLN A 5 2.44 3.01 11.31
C GLN A 5 2.86 1.84 10.42
N GLU A 6 2.82 0.63 10.98
CA GLU A 6 2.98 -0.60 10.20
C GLU A 6 1.98 -0.63 9.02
N GLY A 7 2.43 -1.15 7.88
CA GLY A 7 1.64 -1.21 6.67
C GLY A 7 1.66 0.05 5.80
N LYS A 8 2.19 1.18 6.28
CA LYS A 8 2.33 2.39 5.46
C LYS A 8 3.39 2.22 4.38
N ILE A 9 3.11 2.83 3.23
CA ILE A 9 4.10 3.00 2.17
C ILE A 9 4.93 4.26 2.40
N VAL A 10 6.24 4.10 2.37
CA VAL A 10 7.22 5.17 2.60
C VAL A 10 8.29 5.19 1.53
N LYS A 11 9.00 6.31 1.44
CA LYS A 11 10.26 6.45 0.72
C LYS A 11 11.25 7.25 1.56
N PHE A 12 12.52 7.25 1.15
CA PHE A 12 13.51 8.14 1.74
C PHE A 12 13.26 9.57 1.27
N HIS A 13 13.22 10.53 2.20
CA HIS A 13 13.10 11.95 1.84
C HIS A 13 14.44 12.55 1.36
N SER A 14 15.56 11.85 1.58
CA SER A 14 16.90 12.26 1.18
C SER A 14 17.74 11.05 0.73
N PRO A 15 17.41 10.47 -0.44
CA PRO A 15 18.17 9.35 -1.00
C PRO A 15 19.62 9.75 -1.30
N LEU A 16 20.53 8.79 -1.18
CA LEU A 16 21.96 8.98 -1.49
C LEU A 16 22.21 9.05 -3.00
N GLU A 17 23.38 9.55 -3.38
CA GLU A 17 23.80 9.59 -4.78
C GLU A 17 23.84 8.16 -5.36
N GLY A 18 23.11 7.94 -6.45
CA GLY A 18 22.97 6.64 -7.11
C GLY A 18 21.80 5.78 -6.63
N GLU A 19 21.10 6.17 -5.57
CA GLU A 19 19.85 5.53 -5.16
C GLU A 19 18.67 5.97 -6.02
N ASN A 20 17.66 5.10 -6.15
CA ASN A 20 16.42 5.45 -6.84
C ASN A 20 15.50 6.26 -5.90
N PRO A 21 15.23 7.55 -6.15
CA PRO A 21 14.39 8.38 -5.30
C PRO A 21 12.91 7.97 -5.28
N GLU A 22 12.47 7.18 -6.27
CA GLU A 22 11.11 6.67 -6.36
C GLU A 22 10.97 5.24 -5.82
N GLN A 23 12.03 4.68 -5.22
CA GLN A 23 11.95 3.39 -4.55
C GLN A 23 11.05 3.51 -3.31
N VAL A 24 9.99 2.70 -3.30
CA VAL A 24 9.03 2.64 -2.20
C VAL A 24 9.24 1.40 -1.33
N TYR A 25 8.86 1.54 -0.08
CA TYR A 25 8.99 0.52 0.94
C TYR A 25 7.70 0.43 1.76
N VAL A 26 7.43 -0.73 2.35
CA VAL A 26 6.39 -0.89 3.38
C VAL A 26 7.04 -0.94 4.75
N ILE A 27 6.44 -0.27 5.74
CA ILE A 27 6.83 -0.41 7.15
C ILE A 27 6.31 -1.76 7.67
N LEU A 28 7.21 -2.61 8.14
CA LEU A 28 6.88 -3.89 8.76
C LEU A 28 6.74 -3.79 10.28
N GLU A 29 7.65 -3.06 10.93
CA GLU A 29 7.70 -2.91 12.39
C GLU A 29 8.21 -1.51 12.76
N LEU A 30 7.70 -0.95 13.86
CA LEU A 30 8.16 0.32 14.44
C LEU A 30 8.81 0.11 15.81
N HIS A 31 9.94 0.78 16.04
CA HIS A 31 10.66 0.82 17.31
C HIS A 31 10.75 2.28 17.77
N GLU A 32 9.74 2.77 18.48
CA GLU A 32 9.64 4.17 18.93
C GLU A 32 10.13 4.38 20.37
N ASP A 33 10.22 3.31 21.17
CA ASP A 33 10.57 3.31 22.59
C ASP A 33 12.09 3.35 22.87
N VAL A 34 12.88 3.61 21.84
CA VAL A 34 14.35 3.63 21.88
C VAL A 34 14.88 5.05 21.69
N GLU A 35 16.14 5.30 22.08
CA GLU A 35 16.78 6.62 21.98
C GLU A 35 16.72 7.22 20.57
N ARG A 36 16.80 6.37 19.54
CA ARG A 36 16.64 6.75 18.13
C ARG A 36 15.55 5.90 17.49
N PRO A 37 14.34 6.45 17.28
CA PRO A 37 13.24 5.74 16.69
C PRO A 37 13.58 5.20 15.30
N ARG A 38 13.23 3.94 15.05
CA ARG A 38 13.58 3.21 13.83
C ARG A 38 12.40 2.44 13.28
N ALA A 39 12.40 2.25 11.96
CA ALA A 39 11.46 1.38 11.27
C ALA A 39 12.20 0.24 10.60
N LYS A 40 11.61 -0.95 10.67
CA LYS A 40 11.98 -2.07 9.80
C LYS A 40 11.13 -1.98 8.54
N ILE A 41 11.77 -1.86 7.39
CA ILE A 41 11.11 -1.62 6.11
C ILE A 41 11.49 -2.70 5.09
N GLN A 42 10.57 -3.03 4.19
CA GLN A 42 10.82 -3.95 3.08
C GLN A 42 10.66 -3.21 1.74
N ALA A 43 11.63 -3.40 0.83
CA ALA A 43 11.56 -2.81 -0.50
C ALA A 43 10.44 -3.45 -1.34
N LEU A 44 9.63 -2.61 -1.99
CA LEU A 44 8.56 -3.05 -2.88
C LEU A 44 8.98 -2.96 -4.36
N ASN A 45 8.29 -3.68 -5.23
CA ASN A 45 8.47 -3.61 -6.69
C ASN A 45 9.91 -3.89 -7.18
N THR A 46 10.72 -4.62 -6.41
CA THR A 46 12.11 -4.94 -6.78
C THR A 46 12.21 -6.07 -7.81
N GLY A 47 11.13 -6.82 -8.04
CA GLY A 47 11.13 -8.03 -8.88
C GLY A 47 11.84 -9.23 -8.24
N LEU A 48 12.31 -9.10 -7.00
CA LEU A 48 12.99 -10.17 -6.27
C LEU A 48 11.99 -11.06 -5.55
N ALA A 49 12.24 -12.38 -5.54
CA ALA A 49 11.46 -13.33 -4.75
C ALA A 49 11.62 -13.10 -3.23
N PHE A 50 12.78 -12.56 -2.82
CA PHE A 50 13.09 -12.19 -1.45
C PHE A 50 13.61 -10.75 -1.41
N PRO A 51 12.70 -9.75 -1.36
CA PRO A 51 13.10 -8.36 -1.29
C PRO A 51 13.89 -8.06 -0.01
N PRO A 52 14.87 -7.13 -0.07
CA PRO A 52 15.65 -6.76 1.10
C PRO A 52 14.78 -6.12 2.18
N VAL A 53 15.09 -6.43 3.43
CA VAL A 53 14.50 -5.85 4.63
C VAL A 53 15.60 -5.14 5.41
N ASN A 54 15.39 -3.86 5.71
CA ASN A 54 16.38 -3.01 6.39
C ASN A 54 15.76 -2.34 7.63
N THR A 55 16.59 -1.98 8.60
CA THR A 55 16.18 -1.14 9.74
C THR A 55 16.82 0.22 9.60
N VAL A 56 16.00 1.28 9.56
CA VAL A 56 16.45 2.65 9.28
C VAL A 56 15.84 3.66 10.26
N PRO A 57 16.47 4.83 10.45
CA PRO A 57 15.88 5.91 11.24
C PRO A 57 14.51 6.32 10.72
N LEU A 58 13.55 6.54 11.63
CA LEU A 58 12.23 7.04 11.24
C LEU A 58 12.29 8.44 10.62
N GLU A 59 13.26 9.24 11.03
CA GLU A 59 13.43 10.60 10.53
C GLU A 59 13.71 10.64 9.03
N ASP A 60 14.41 9.62 8.49
CA ASP A 60 14.81 9.53 7.08
C ASP A 60 13.64 9.21 6.13
N LEU A 61 12.46 8.86 6.67
CA LEU A 61 11.32 8.35 5.93
C LEU A 61 10.20 9.39 5.78
N GLU A 62 9.54 9.37 4.63
CA GLU A 62 8.29 10.09 4.40
C GLU A 62 7.21 9.19 3.83
N VAL A 63 5.95 9.41 4.26
CA VAL A 63 4.80 8.64 3.79
C VAL A 63 4.45 9.05 2.36
N VAL A 64 4.37 8.05 1.48
CA VAL A 64 4.03 8.22 0.07
C VAL A 64 2.51 8.27 -0.08
N GLU A 65 2.05 9.24 -0.86
CA GLU A 65 0.67 9.35 -1.29
C GLU A 65 0.53 8.69 -2.67
N VAL A 66 -0.41 7.77 -2.81
CA VAL A 66 -0.63 7.00 -4.04
C VAL A 66 -1.81 7.59 -4.79
N ASN A 67 -1.66 7.74 -6.11
CA ASN A 67 -2.75 8.12 -6.99
C ASN A 67 -3.59 6.88 -7.34
N THR A 68 -4.84 6.84 -6.89
CA THR A 68 -5.73 5.70 -7.15
C THR A 68 -6.36 5.77 -8.54
N LEU A 69 -6.34 6.93 -9.21
CA LEU A 69 -6.90 7.08 -10.56
C LEU A 69 -6.22 6.14 -11.57
N ASP A 70 -4.97 5.78 -11.30
CA ASP A 70 -4.20 4.83 -12.12
C ASP A 70 -4.81 3.42 -12.08
N LEU A 71 -5.71 3.12 -11.13
CA LEU A 71 -6.45 1.86 -11.06
C LEU A 71 -7.64 1.81 -12.02
N ILE A 72 -8.14 2.96 -12.51
CA ILE A 72 -9.30 3.01 -13.39
C ILE A 72 -9.03 2.17 -14.64
N GLY A 73 -9.94 1.24 -14.93
CA GLY A 73 -9.85 0.36 -16.09
C GLY A 73 -9.02 -0.91 -15.87
N HIS A 74 -8.32 -1.05 -14.75
CA HIS A 74 -7.65 -2.29 -14.38
C HIS A 74 -8.62 -3.30 -13.76
N PHE A 75 -8.33 -4.59 -13.91
CA PHE A 75 -9.07 -5.65 -13.23
C PHE A 75 -8.43 -5.94 -11.88
N VAL A 76 -9.22 -5.80 -10.82
CA VAL A 76 -8.78 -6.01 -9.44
C VAL A 76 -9.77 -6.92 -8.71
N THR A 77 -9.37 -7.39 -7.53
CA THR A 77 -10.27 -8.04 -6.58
C THR A 77 -10.58 -7.04 -5.47
N ILE A 78 -11.84 -6.97 -5.05
CA ILE A 78 -12.27 -6.20 -3.88
C ILE A 78 -12.87 -7.12 -2.82
N ASN A 79 -12.72 -6.71 -1.55
CA ASN A 79 -13.47 -7.25 -0.42
C ASN A 79 -14.72 -6.39 -0.20
N LYS A 80 -15.89 -7.02 -0.22
CA LYS A 80 -17.17 -6.39 0.11
C LYS A 80 -17.38 -6.33 1.62
N SER A 81 -18.38 -5.54 2.04
CA SER A 81 -18.77 -5.41 3.46
C SER A 81 -19.29 -6.72 4.08
N ASP A 82 -19.73 -7.67 3.26
CA ASP A 82 -20.11 -9.03 3.67
C ASP A 82 -18.94 -10.03 3.62
N TYR A 83 -17.70 -9.53 3.53
CA TYR A 83 -16.45 -10.28 3.43
C TYR A 83 -16.33 -11.17 2.17
N SER A 84 -17.28 -11.10 1.24
CA SER A 84 -17.14 -11.78 -0.04
C SER A 84 -16.18 -11.03 -0.97
N GLN A 85 -15.45 -11.78 -1.79
CA GLN A 85 -14.54 -11.23 -2.80
C GLN A 85 -15.21 -11.16 -4.17
N VAL A 86 -15.01 -10.05 -4.87
CA VAL A 86 -15.45 -9.88 -6.25
C VAL A 86 -14.30 -9.38 -7.10
N LYS A 87 -14.08 -10.04 -8.25
CA LYS A 87 -13.15 -9.56 -9.28
C LYS A 87 -13.90 -8.76 -10.33
N GLY A 88 -13.44 -7.54 -10.61
CA GLY A 88 -14.07 -6.67 -11.59
C GLY A 88 -13.12 -5.61 -12.14
N LYS A 89 -13.58 -4.91 -13.18
CA LYS A 89 -12.86 -3.76 -13.77
C LYS A 89 -13.18 -2.51 -12.95
N VAL A 90 -12.18 -1.79 -12.48
CA VAL A 90 -12.40 -0.53 -11.74
C VAL A 90 -13.04 0.51 -12.65
N VAL A 91 -14.16 1.08 -12.20
CA VAL A 91 -14.89 2.15 -12.90
C VAL A 91 -14.91 3.45 -12.12
N SER A 92 -14.69 3.40 -10.81
CA SER A 92 -14.61 4.59 -9.96
C SER A 92 -13.71 4.35 -8.75
N VAL A 93 -13.15 5.42 -8.23
CA VAL A 93 -12.34 5.48 -7.01
C VAL A 93 -12.97 6.49 -6.05
N SER A 94 -13.01 6.19 -4.75
CA SER A 94 -13.61 7.11 -3.78
C SER A 94 -12.72 8.29 -3.42
N GLU A 95 -11.41 8.08 -3.38
CA GLU A 95 -10.41 9.10 -3.11
C GLU A 95 -9.32 9.04 -4.17
N GLN A 96 -9.01 10.15 -4.84
CA GLN A 96 -8.02 10.18 -5.93
C GLN A 96 -6.58 10.02 -5.43
N LYS A 97 -6.31 10.50 -4.21
CA LYS A 97 -4.99 10.42 -3.59
C LYS A 97 -5.14 9.94 -2.16
N ILE A 98 -4.41 8.90 -1.79
CA ILE A 98 -4.53 8.26 -0.49
C ILE A 98 -3.16 7.85 0.06
N ASN A 99 -2.99 7.94 1.38
CA ASN A 99 -1.86 7.31 2.05
C ASN A 99 -2.20 5.83 2.24
N LEU A 100 -1.68 4.98 1.35
CA LEU A 100 -1.99 3.55 1.32
C LEU A 100 -1.60 2.87 2.63
N ASP A 101 -2.58 2.16 3.19
CA ASP A 101 -2.39 1.24 4.32
C ASP A 101 -2.51 -0.19 3.83
N LEU A 102 -1.55 -1.02 4.23
CA LEU A 102 -1.55 -2.46 4.00
C LEU A 102 -1.70 -3.19 5.33
N SER A 103 -2.71 -4.03 5.46
CA SER A 103 -2.88 -4.93 6.60
C SER A 103 -2.93 -6.38 6.14
N ARG A 104 -2.50 -7.29 7.01
CA ARG A 104 -2.59 -8.73 6.74
C ARG A 104 -4.00 -9.21 7.08
N GLY A 105 -4.77 -9.58 6.06
CA GLY A 105 -6.04 -10.30 6.19
C GLY A 105 -5.86 -11.82 6.32
N VAL A 106 -6.96 -12.54 6.40
CA VAL A 106 -6.96 -14.02 6.52
C VAL A 106 -6.44 -14.68 5.24
N GLU A 107 -6.85 -14.15 4.08
CA GLU A 107 -6.58 -14.76 2.77
C GLU A 107 -5.56 -13.98 1.93
N GLY A 108 -5.07 -12.83 2.40
CA GLY A 108 -4.16 -11.97 1.63
C GLY A 108 -3.94 -10.62 2.29
N VAL A 109 -3.58 -9.61 1.50
CA VAL A 109 -3.35 -8.24 1.94
C VAL A 109 -4.62 -7.41 1.71
N GLU A 110 -5.08 -6.77 2.78
CA GLU A 110 -6.18 -5.81 2.76
C GLU A 110 -5.63 -4.39 2.68
N THR A 111 -6.39 -3.51 2.04
CA THR A 111 -6.01 -2.10 1.90
C THR A 111 -7.14 -1.15 2.28
N ASN A 112 -6.80 0.12 2.49
CA ASN A 112 -7.77 1.20 2.70
C ASN A 112 -8.31 1.81 1.38
N VAL A 113 -7.98 1.25 0.22
CA VAL A 113 -8.39 1.81 -1.09
C VAL A 113 -9.80 1.36 -1.44
N TYR A 114 -10.77 2.28 -1.39
CA TYR A 114 -12.17 1.99 -1.69
C TYR A 114 -12.50 2.23 -3.18
N LEU A 115 -13.09 1.22 -3.83
CA LEU A 115 -13.28 1.15 -5.27
C LEU A 115 -14.71 0.74 -5.63
N THR A 116 -15.17 1.19 -6.79
CA THR A 116 -16.29 0.58 -7.50
C THR A 116 -15.76 -0.22 -8.68
N VAL A 117 -16.15 -1.49 -8.77
CA VAL A 117 -15.78 -2.39 -9.86
C VAL A 117 -17.01 -2.91 -10.60
N LEU A 118 -16.86 -3.15 -11.90
CA LEU A 118 -17.83 -3.83 -12.73
C LEU A 118 -17.43 -5.30 -12.89
N ASP A 119 -18.28 -6.23 -12.49
CA ASP A 119 -18.02 -7.66 -12.66
C ASP A 119 -18.22 -8.12 -14.13
N LYS A 120 -18.07 -9.43 -14.38
CA LYS A 120 -18.22 -10.00 -15.73
C LYS A 120 -19.67 -9.95 -16.24
N GLN A 121 -20.64 -9.79 -15.36
CA GLN A 121 -22.06 -9.70 -15.66
C GLN A 121 -22.50 -8.24 -15.88
N GLY A 122 -21.60 -7.27 -15.69
CA GLY A 122 -21.93 -5.85 -15.79
C GLY A 122 -22.60 -5.30 -14.54
N VAL A 123 -22.49 -6.00 -13.40
CA VAL A 123 -23.02 -5.53 -12.11
C VAL A 123 -21.93 -4.78 -11.37
N GLU A 124 -22.29 -3.62 -10.81
CA GLU A 124 -21.39 -2.83 -9.99
C GLU A 124 -21.30 -3.38 -8.57
N HIS A 125 -20.08 -3.44 -8.05
CA HIS A 125 -19.77 -3.82 -6.68
C HIS A 125 -18.84 -2.79 -6.07
N ILE A 126 -18.97 -2.62 -4.76
CA ILE A 126 -18.22 -1.63 -4.01
C ILE A 126 -17.50 -2.34 -2.85
N GLY A 127 -16.24 -1.98 -2.63
CA GLY A 127 -15.43 -2.59 -1.58
C GLY A 127 -14.00 -2.04 -1.54
N THR A 128 -13.18 -2.63 -0.67
CA THR A 128 -11.75 -2.29 -0.56
C THR A 128 -10.90 -3.16 -1.47
N LEU A 129 -9.84 -2.61 -2.06
CA LEU A 129 -8.89 -3.37 -2.86
C LEU A 129 -8.23 -4.47 -2.02
N PHE A 130 -8.20 -5.68 -2.59
CA PHE A 130 -7.58 -6.87 -2.03
C PHE A 130 -6.46 -7.37 -2.95
N VAL A 131 -5.33 -7.76 -2.36
CA VAL A 131 -4.16 -8.29 -3.07
C VAL A 131 -3.82 -9.67 -2.51
N ASN A 132 -3.72 -10.65 -3.40
CA ASN A 132 -3.38 -12.04 -3.09
C ASN A 132 -1.87 -12.29 -3.24
#